data_AF-A0A351UNT4-F1
#
_entry.id   AF-A0A351UNT4-F1
#
_cell.length_a   1.000
_cell.length_b   1.000
_cell.length_c   1.000
_cell.angle_alpha   90.00
_cell.angle_beta   90.00
_cell.angle_gamma   90.00
#
_symmetry.space_group_name_H-M   'P 1'
#
loop_
_entity.id
_entity.type
_entity.pdbx_description
1 polymer ?
#
loop_
_entity_poly.entity_id
_entity_poly.type
_entity_poly.pdbx_seq_one_letter_code
_entity_poly.pdbx_strand_id
1 'polypeptide(L)'
;MLRRFILKLSDRRLREALAAVEDCGLGLGDLALAPGGSAAFFKPVRQRLLRALAKPPGSPAGSRAAAAAEDFTGRLEKFFSDLALHGTLPDDALRQALLCLQRACEETPALLSLKTRARALARISALSAAAAAALSLARGAADARRSDFPANLKFSSMYSGLDAVFGAFGRCAQALYQA
;
A
#
# COMPACT_ATOMS: atom_id res chain seq x y z
N MET A 1 17.79 -11.95 22.83
CA MET A 1 16.77 -11.30 21.97
C MET A 1 17.01 -11.49 20.48
N LEU A 2 18.26 -11.41 19.96
CA LEU A 2 18.59 -11.63 18.54
C LEU A 2 18.01 -12.93 17.95
N ARG A 3 18.04 -14.04 18.69
CA ARG A 3 17.57 -15.37 18.25
C ARG A 3 16.08 -15.40 17.90
N ARG A 4 15.21 -14.71 18.66
CA ARG A 4 13.78 -14.56 18.35
C ARG A 4 13.55 -13.69 17.10
N PHE A 5 14.42 -12.73 16.87
CA PHE A 5 14.37 -11.83 15.73
C PHE A 5 14.71 -12.54 14.42
N ILE A 6 15.77 -13.36 14.46
CA ILE A 6 16.18 -14.24 13.36
C ILE A 6 15.10 -15.31 13.09
N LEU A 7 14.49 -15.87 14.15
CA LEU A 7 13.37 -16.82 14.02
C LEU A 7 12.12 -16.17 13.41
N LYS A 8 11.80 -14.92 13.76
CA LYS A 8 10.69 -14.16 13.14
C LYS A 8 10.96 -13.87 11.65
N LEU A 9 12.18 -13.47 11.29
CA LEU A 9 12.59 -13.29 9.88
C LEU A 9 12.64 -14.59 9.08
N SER A 10 12.73 -15.76 9.75
CA SER A 10 12.64 -17.05 9.08
C SER A 10 11.19 -17.42 8.68
N ASP A 11 10.18 -16.73 9.23
CA ASP A 11 8.78 -16.92 8.82
C ASP A 11 8.61 -16.44 7.37
N ARG A 12 8.29 -17.40 6.49
CA ARG A 12 8.08 -17.13 5.07
C ARG A 12 6.98 -16.08 4.87
N ARG A 13 5.96 -16.03 5.72
CA ARG A 13 4.87 -15.04 5.57
C ARG A 13 5.35 -13.62 5.79
N LEU A 14 6.22 -13.38 6.77
CA LEU A 14 6.77 -12.06 7.02
C LEU A 14 7.67 -11.61 5.87
N ARG A 15 8.48 -12.53 5.33
CA ARG A 15 9.32 -12.23 4.16
C ARG A 15 8.50 -11.90 2.92
N GLU A 16 7.45 -12.68 2.65
CA GLU A 16 6.61 -12.46 1.47
C GLU A 16 5.72 -11.21 1.64
N ALA A 17 5.31 -10.87 2.88
CA ALA A 17 4.63 -9.61 3.18
C ALA A 17 5.54 -8.40 2.92
N LEU A 18 6.80 -8.44 3.37
CA LEU A 18 7.79 -7.41 3.08
C LEU A 18 8.05 -7.28 1.58
N ALA A 19 8.33 -8.40 0.91
CA ALA A 19 8.61 -8.42 -0.52
C ALA A 19 7.42 -7.88 -1.33
N ALA A 20 6.18 -8.17 -0.92
CA ALA A 20 5.00 -7.60 -1.56
C ALA A 20 4.94 -6.07 -1.41
N VAL A 21 5.24 -5.53 -0.22
CA VAL A 21 5.26 -4.07 0.00
C VAL A 21 6.38 -3.40 -0.78
N GLU A 22 7.57 -4.00 -0.81
CA GLU A 22 8.72 -3.52 -1.56
C GLU A 22 8.44 -3.50 -3.07
N ASP A 23 7.97 -4.62 -3.62
CA ASP A 23 7.59 -4.72 -5.04
C ASP A 23 6.54 -3.66 -5.39
N CYS A 24 5.49 -3.53 -4.56
CA CYS A 24 4.47 -2.49 -4.76
C CYS A 24 5.10 -1.10 -4.82
N GLY A 25 5.95 -0.74 -3.85
CA GLY A 25 6.62 0.56 -3.81
C GLY A 25 7.44 0.85 -5.06
N LEU A 26 8.24 -0.13 -5.51
CA LEU A 26 9.05 -0.01 -6.73
C LEU A 26 8.18 0.15 -7.99
N GLY A 27 7.05 -0.55 -8.05
CA GLY A 27 6.14 -0.53 -9.20
C GLY A 27 5.22 0.69 -9.28
N LEU A 28 5.12 1.53 -8.24
CA LEU A 28 4.15 2.65 -8.22
C LEU A 28 4.37 3.64 -9.36
N GLY A 29 5.62 3.94 -9.71
CA GLY A 29 5.95 4.86 -10.80
C GLY A 29 5.47 4.35 -12.15
N ASP A 30 5.79 3.09 -12.46
CA ASP A 30 5.40 2.45 -13.72
C ASP A 30 3.88 2.29 -13.83
N LEU A 31 3.22 1.91 -12.73
CA LEU A 31 1.76 1.80 -12.66
C LEU A 31 1.06 3.16 -12.79
N ALA A 32 1.66 4.24 -12.30
CA ALA A 32 1.13 5.59 -12.48
C ALA A 32 1.22 6.07 -13.93
N LEU A 33 2.22 5.61 -14.69
CA LEU A 33 2.37 5.92 -16.11
C LEU A 33 1.51 5.01 -17.00
N ALA A 34 1.34 3.74 -16.62
CA ALA A 34 0.57 2.75 -17.38
C ALA A 34 -0.34 1.90 -16.46
N PRO A 35 -1.48 2.44 -15.99
CA PRO A 35 -2.37 1.72 -15.08
C PRO A 35 -2.93 0.41 -15.66
N GLY A 36 -3.02 0.30 -17.00
CA GLY A 36 -3.47 -0.92 -17.68
C GLY A 36 -2.59 -2.14 -17.46
N GLY A 37 -1.35 -1.96 -16.96
CA GLY A 37 -0.46 -3.05 -16.56
C GLY A 37 -0.75 -3.65 -15.18
N SER A 38 -1.73 -3.12 -14.43
CA SER A 38 -1.99 -3.48 -13.03
C SER A 38 -2.11 -4.99 -12.81
N ALA A 39 -3.02 -5.66 -13.52
CA ALA A 39 -3.29 -7.09 -13.33
C ALA A 39 -2.04 -7.95 -13.59
N ALA A 40 -1.26 -7.60 -14.62
CA ALA A 40 -0.03 -8.31 -14.95
C ALA A 40 1.04 -8.14 -13.85
N PHE A 41 1.14 -6.94 -13.28
CA PHE A 41 2.05 -6.62 -12.19
C PHE A 41 1.66 -7.32 -10.87
N PHE A 42 0.39 -7.25 -10.47
CA PHE A 42 -0.05 -7.76 -9.15
C PHE A 42 -0.25 -9.28 -9.10
N LYS A 43 -0.50 -9.94 -10.24
CA LYS A 43 -0.66 -11.40 -10.32
C LYS A 43 0.49 -12.18 -9.65
N PRO A 44 1.78 -11.98 -9.98
CA PRO A 44 2.86 -12.69 -9.31
C PRO A 44 2.97 -12.36 -7.81
N VAL A 45 2.72 -11.11 -7.40
CA VAL A 45 2.76 -10.69 -6.00
C VAL A 45 1.71 -11.44 -5.18
N ARG A 46 0.45 -11.45 -5.65
CA ARG A 46 -0.66 -12.16 -4.99
C ARG A 46 -0.43 -13.66 -4.93
N GLN A 47 0.08 -14.27 -6.00
CA GLN A 47 0.39 -15.71 -5.98
C GLN A 47 1.42 -16.07 -4.90
N ARG A 48 2.44 -15.25 -4.69
CA ARG A 48 3.43 -15.49 -3.62
C ARG A 48 2.80 -15.35 -2.23
N LEU A 49 1.98 -14.32 -2.00
CA LEU A 49 1.27 -14.12 -0.73
C LEU A 49 0.32 -15.28 -0.42
N LEU A 50 -0.48 -15.71 -1.39
CA LEU A 50 -1.39 -16.86 -1.24
C LEU A 50 -0.62 -18.16 -0.93
N ARG A 51 0.49 -18.41 -1.62
CA ARG A 51 1.37 -19.56 -1.33
C ARG A 51 1.96 -19.49 0.07
N ALA A 52 2.27 -18.30 0.58
CA ALA A 52 2.77 -18.10 1.93
C ALA A 52 1.68 -18.35 2.98
N LEU A 53 0.47 -17.86 2.74
CA LEU A 53 -0.70 -18.04 3.60
C LEU A 53 -1.14 -19.50 3.68
N ALA A 54 -1.05 -20.26 2.58
CA ALA A 54 -1.42 -21.68 2.51
C ALA A 54 -0.51 -22.62 3.33
N LYS A 55 0.66 -22.16 3.79
CA LYS A 55 1.52 -22.97 4.66
C LYS A 55 0.90 -23.11 6.07
N PRO A 56 1.34 -24.07 6.90
CA PRO A 56 0.97 -24.12 8.32
C PRO A 56 1.47 -22.86 9.07
N PRO A 57 0.65 -22.20 9.90
CA PRO A 57 1.04 -20.98 10.62
C PRO A 57 2.23 -21.26 11.56
N GLY A 58 3.36 -20.60 11.30
CA GLY A 58 4.55 -20.65 12.16
C GLY A 58 4.46 -19.64 13.30
N SER A 59 3.69 -18.56 13.10
CA SER A 59 3.40 -17.55 14.11
C SER A 59 2.08 -16.81 13.77
N PRO A 60 1.31 -16.37 14.78
CA PRO A 60 0.15 -15.49 14.56
C PRO A 60 0.54 -14.14 13.94
N ALA A 61 1.76 -13.65 14.22
CA ALA A 61 2.31 -12.41 13.69
C ALA A 61 2.51 -12.47 12.17
N GLY A 62 3.16 -13.53 11.67
CA GLY A 62 3.39 -13.69 10.24
C GLY A 62 2.10 -13.86 9.45
N SER A 63 1.10 -14.57 9.98
CA SER A 63 -0.21 -14.66 9.33
C SER A 63 -0.92 -13.32 9.23
N ARG A 64 -0.88 -12.49 10.29
CA ARG A 64 -1.47 -11.14 10.27
C ARG A 64 -0.78 -10.24 9.25
N ALA A 65 0.55 -10.24 9.21
CA ALA A 65 1.31 -9.42 8.28
C ALA A 65 1.04 -9.81 6.81
N ALA A 66 1.04 -11.11 6.49
CA ALA A 66 0.75 -11.57 5.13
C ALA A 66 -0.70 -11.30 4.71
N ALA A 67 -1.68 -11.46 5.60
CA ALA A 67 -3.07 -11.11 5.30
C ALA A 67 -3.25 -9.60 5.08
N ALA A 68 -2.60 -8.77 5.91
CA ALA A 68 -2.63 -7.32 5.74
C ALA A 68 -1.91 -6.85 4.46
N ALA A 69 -0.81 -7.52 4.08
CA ALA A 69 -0.14 -7.27 2.81
C ALA A 69 -1.03 -7.67 1.62
N GLU A 70 -1.79 -8.76 1.72
CA GLU A 70 -2.74 -9.18 0.68
C GLU A 70 -3.87 -8.16 0.48
N ASP A 71 -4.50 -7.67 1.56
CA ASP A 71 -5.50 -6.59 1.49
C ASP A 71 -4.93 -5.30 0.89
N PHE A 72 -3.70 -4.91 1.29
CA PHE A 72 -3.00 -3.76 0.69
C PHE A 72 -2.78 -3.94 -0.82
N THR A 73 -2.21 -5.07 -1.24
CA THR A 73 -1.94 -5.35 -2.66
C THR A 73 -3.22 -5.39 -3.49
N GLY A 74 -4.30 -5.99 -2.97
CA GLY A 74 -5.59 -6.08 -3.67
C GLY A 74 -6.26 -4.72 -3.83
N ARG A 75 -6.17 -3.85 -2.83
CA ARG A 75 -6.70 -2.47 -2.93
C ARG A 75 -5.89 -1.62 -3.90
N LEU A 76 -4.56 -1.77 -3.90
CA LEU A 76 -3.70 -1.05 -4.83
C LEU A 76 -3.93 -1.53 -6.28
N GLU A 77 -4.05 -2.84 -6.49
CA GLU A 77 -4.44 -3.44 -7.78
C GLU A 77 -5.77 -2.86 -8.26
N LYS A 78 -6.78 -2.82 -7.37
CA LYS A 78 -8.08 -2.24 -7.69
C LYS A 78 -7.97 -0.77 -8.07
N PHE A 79 -7.26 0.05 -7.30
CA PHE A 79 -7.10 1.47 -7.60
C PHE A 79 -6.54 1.72 -9.01
N PHE A 80 -5.46 1.04 -9.39
CA PHE A 80 -4.90 1.18 -10.74
C PHE A 80 -5.81 0.58 -11.82
N SER A 81 -6.53 -0.50 -11.51
CA SER A 81 -7.51 -1.08 -12.44
C SER A 81 -8.69 -0.13 -12.68
N ASP A 82 -9.16 0.58 -11.65
CA ASP A 82 -10.20 1.59 -11.76
C ASP A 82 -9.71 2.79 -12.59
N LEU A 83 -8.45 3.22 -12.42
CA LEU A 83 -7.83 4.24 -13.29
C LEU A 83 -7.81 3.79 -14.76
N ALA A 84 -7.40 2.55 -15.02
CA ALA A 84 -7.35 1.98 -16.37
C ALA A 84 -8.74 1.85 -16.99
N LEU A 85 -9.71 1.33 -16.23
CA LEU A 85 -11.12 1.18 -16.65
C LEU A 85 -11.71 2.51 -17.10
N HIS A 86 -11.34 3.59 -16.41
CA HIS A 86 -11.82 4.91 -16.74
C HIS A 86 -10.92 5.72 -17.70
N GLY A 87 -9.90 5.08 -18.28
CA GLY A 87 -9.00 5.70 -19.26
C GLY A 87 -8.26 6.92 -18.70
N THR A 88 -7.94 6.91 -17.41
CA THR A 88 -7.37 8.06 -16.69
C THR A 88 -6.02 7.77 -16.11
N LEU A 89 -5.17 8.79 -16.12
CA LEU A 89 -3.91 8.80 -15.40
C LEU A 89 -4.08 9.55 -14.07
N PRO A 90 -3.22 9.26 -13.07
CA PRO A 90 -3.12 10.05 -11.86
C PRO A 90 -2.90 11.54 -12.17
N ASP A 91 -3.71 12.39 -11.56
CA ASP A 91 -3.49 13.83 -11.53
C ASP A 91 -2.41 14.19 -10.49
N ASP A 92 -2.13 15.48 -10.30
CA ASP A 92 -1.05 15.92 -9.41
C ASP A 92 -1.27 15.50 -7.96
N ALA A 93 -2.51 15.52 -7.48
CA ALA A 93 -2.84 15.11 -6.12
C ALA A 93 -2.63 13.60 -5.92
N LEU A 94 -3.11 12.77 -6.86
CA LEU A 94 -2.86 11.33 -6.84
C LEU A 94 -1.37 11.01 -6.99
N ARG A 95 -0.63 11.71 -7.86
CA ARG A 95 0.82 11.53 -8.00
C ARG A 95 1.56 11.84 -6.70
N GLN A 96 1.24 12.96 -6.06
CA GLN A 96 1.85 13.32 -4.79
C GLN A 96 1.55 12.28 -3.70
N ALA A 97 0.31 11.80 -3.62
CA ALA A 97 -0.07 10.74 -2.70
C ALA A 97 0.67 9.41 -3.02
N LEU A 98 0.78 9.03 -4.29
CA LEU A 98 1.54 7.84 -4.70
C LEU A 98 3.03 7.95 -4.37
N LEU A 99 3.64 9.14 -4.50
CA LEU A 99 5.02 9.40 -4.05
C LEU A 99 5.16 9.25 -2.53
N CYS A 100 4.19 9.72 -1.75
CA CYS A 100 4.14 9.49 -0.31
C CYS A 100 4.05 7.99 0.02
N LEU A 101 3.23 7.23 -0.73
CA LEU A 101 3.10 5.78 -0.56
C LEU A 101 4.43 5.07 -0.88
N GLN A 102 5.08 5.44 -2.00
CA GLN A 102 6.38 4.88 -2.40
C GLN A 102 7.43 5.06 -1.30
N ARG A 103 7.59 6.29 -0.81
CA ARG A 103 8.49 6.60 0.31
C ARG A 103 8.12 5.85 1.59
N ALA A 104 6.84 5.60 1.82
CA ALA A 104 6.40 4.86 2.99
C ALA A 104 6.71 3.36 2.86
N CYS A 105 6.56 2.79 1.65
CA CYS A 105 6.99 1.44 1.34
C CYS A 105 8.50 1.25 1.58
N GLU A 106 9.34 2.22 1.21
CA GLU A 106 10.79 2.21 1.46
C GLU A 106 11.18 2.14 2.94
N GLU A 107 10.34 2.67 3.85
CA GLU A 107 10.59 2.60 5.31
C GLU A 107 10.20 1.23 5.91
N THR A 108 9.45 0.42 5.18
CA THR A 108 8.85 -0.83 5.70
C THR A 108 9.89 -1.84 6.23
N PRO A 109 11.05 -2.07 5.57
CA PRO A 109 12.07 -2.97 6.11
C PRO A 109 12.59 -2.54 7.50
N ALA A 110 12.63 -1.23 7.76
CA ALA A 110 13.11 -0.70 9.05
C ALA A 110 12.12 -0.95 10.21
N LEU A 111 10.86 -1.33 9.93
CA LEU A 111 9.90 -1.78 10.95
C LEU A 111 10.30 -3.11 11.59
N LEU A 112 11.04 -3.94 10.84
CA LEU A 112 11.62 -5.17 11.36
C LEU A 112 12.99 -4.94 11.98
N SER A 113 13.32 -3.76 12.50
CA SER A 113 14.57 -3.51 13.24
C SER A 113 14.27 -2.98 14.64
N LEU A 114 14.83 -3.61 15.68
CA LEU A 114 14.60 -3.20 17.07
C LEU A 114 15.02 -1.76 17.36
N LYS A 115 16.03 -1.25 16.64
CA LYS A 115 16.59 0.09 16.87
C LYS A 115 15.82 1.18 16.14
N THR A 116 15.29 0.89 14.95
CA THR A 116 14.74 1.91 14.03
C THR A 116 13.23 1.83 13.86
N ARG A 117 12.58 0.74 14.32
CA ARG A 117 11.14 0.50 14.08
C ARG A 117 10.21 1.63 14.52
N ALA A 118 10.46 2.27 15.66
CA ALA A 118 9.62 3.36 16.14
C ALA A 118 9.72 4.60 15.25
N ARG A 119 10.94 4.91 14.79
CA ARG A 119 11.19 6.00 13.82
C ARG A 119 10.56 5.68 12.47
N ALA A 120 10.71 4.46 11.97
CA ALA A 120 10.12 4.02 10.70
C ALA A 120 8.59 4.12 10.74
N LEU A 121 7.95 3.66 11.83
CA LEU A 121 6.52 3.78 12.02
C LEU A 121 6.07 5.25 12.04
N ALA A 122 6.78 6.13 12.75
CA ALA A 122 6.48 7.56 12.77
C ALA A 122 6.59 8.21 11.37
N ARG A 123 7.60 7.84 10.58
CA ARG A 123 7.76 8.32 9.20
C ARG A 123 6.65 7.84 8.29
N ILE A 124 6.27 6.57 8.38
CA ILE A 124 5.13 5.99 7.65
C ILE A 124 3.84 6.76 7.99
N SER A 125 3.57 7.00 9.27
CA SER A 125 2.41 7.78 9.71
C SER A 125 2.43 9.21 9.16
N ALA A 126 3.58 9.89 9.20
CA ALA A 126 3.71 11.24 8.66
C ALA A 126 3.48 11.31 7.14
N LEU A 127 4.02 10.34 6.38
CA LEU A 127 3.80 10.24 4.94
C LEU A 127 2.34 9.94 4.60
N SER A 128 1.70 9.09 5.39
CA SER A 128 0.28 8.75 5.21
C SER A 128 -0.62 9.95 5.52
N ALA A 129 -0.29 10.72 6.56
CA ALA A 129 -0.99 11.97 6.90
C ALA A 129 -0.83 13.04 5.80
N ALA A 130 0.38 13.18 5.25
CA ALA A 130 0.64 14.11 4.15
C ALA A 130 -0.17 13.74 2.88
N ALA A 131 -0.24 12.45 2.55
CA ALA A 131 -1.06 11.96 1.44
C ALA A 131 -2.56 12.20 1.68
N ALA A 132 -3.06 11.89 2.88
CA ALA A 132 -4.46 12.11 3.25
C ALA A 132 -4.85 13.59 3.16
N ALA A 133 -3.96 14.50 3.59
CA ALA A 133 -4.18 15.94 3.47
C ALA A 133 -4.29 16.37 1.99
N ALA A 134 -3.40 15.89 1.13
CA ALA A 134 -3.44 16.20 -0.31
C ALA A 134 -4.72 15.68 -0.98
N LEU A 135 -5.11 14.44 -0.69
CA LEU A 135 -6.33 13.83 -1.24
C LEU A 135 -7.60 14.52 -0.74
N SER A 136 -7.63 14.93 0.53
CA SER A 136 -8.75 15.65 1.12
C SER A 136 -8.97 17.01 0.45
N LEU A 137 -7.89 17.77 0.23
CA LEU A 137 -7.94 19.05 -0.48
C LEU A 137 -8.41 18.87 -1.93
N ALA A 138 -7.88 17.86 -2.64
CA ALA A 138 -8.26 17.58 -4.01
C ALA A 138 -9.73 17.14 -4.14
N ARG A 139 -10.23 16.35 -3.19
CA ARG A 139 -11.64 15.96 -3.11
C ARG A 139 -12.54 17.16 -2.86
N GLY A 140 -12.21 18.01 -1.89
CA GLY A 140 -12.97 19.23 -1.63
C GLY A 140 -13.03 20.17 -2.83
N ALA A 141 -11.94 20.28 -3.59
CA ALA A 141 -11.90 21.05 -4.83
C ALA A 141 -12.77 20.44 -5.95
N ALA A 142 -12.79 19.11 -6.08
CA ALA A 142 -13.65 18.42 -7.03
C ALA A 142 -15.14 18.59 -6.67
N ASP A 143 -15.50 18.42 -5.40
CA ASP A 143 -16.88 18.53 -4.93
C ASP A 143 -17.45 19.96 -5.07
N ALA A 144 -16.59 20.98 -4.98
CA ALA A 144 -16.99 22.38 -5.13
C ALA A 144 -17.38 22.77 -6.58
N ARG A 145 -16.91 22.02 -7.59
CA ARG A 145 -17.16 22.32 -9.02
C ARG A 145 -18.50 21.75 -9.48
N ARG A 146 -19.62 22.33 -9.06
CA ARG A 146 -20.99 21.82 -9.31
C ARG A 146 -21.40 21.63 -10.78
N SER A 147 -20.64 22.16 -11.75
CA SER A 147 -21.01 22.15 -13.17
C SER A 147 -20.76 20.82 -13.89
N ASP A 148 -20.03 19.87 -13.31
CA ASP A 148 -19.65 18.61 -13.99
C ASP A 148 -19.72 17.38 -13.06
N PHE A 149 -20.94 17.09 -12.59
CA PHE A 149 -21.21 16.07 -11.57
C PHE A 149 -20.65 14.66 -11.88
N PRO A 150 -20.77 14.10 -13.11
CA PRO A 150 -20.23 12.78 -13.42
C PRO A 150 -18.69 12.72 -13.34
N ALA A 151 -18.00 13.77 -13.78
CA ALA A 151 -16.55 13.86 -13.68
C ALA A 151 -16.11 13.94 -12.20
N ASN A 152 -16.80 14.74 -11.40
CA ASN A 152 -16.48 14.88 -9.97
C ASN A 152 -16.65 13.58 -9.19
N LEU A 153 -17.72 12.82 -9.45
CA LEU A 153 -17.94 11.52 -8.80
C LEU A 153 -16.78 10.55 -9.09
N LYS A 154 -16.30 10.52 -10.32
CA LYS A 154 -15.15 9.70 -10.73
C LYS A 154 -13.88 10.09 -9.97
N PHE A 155 -13.54 11.38 -9.91
CA PHE A 155 -12.37 11.85 -9.17
C PHE A 155 -12.50 11.61 -7.66
N SER A 156 -13.67 11.88 -7.08
CA SER A 156 -13.96 11.62 -5.67
C SER A 156 -13.80 10.13 -5.33
N SER A 157 -14.24 9.24 -6.22
CA SER A 157 -14.03 7.79 -6.10
C SER A 157 -12.55 7.41 -6.16
N MET A 158 -11.77 7.99 -7.07
CA MET A 158 -10.32 7.73 -7.16
C MET A 158 -9.56 8.20 -5.92
N TYR A 159 -9.85 9.39 -5.41
CA TYR A 159 -9.24 9.88 -4.17
C TYR A 159 -9.62 9.00 -2.97
N SER A 160 -10.88 8.53 -2.91
CA SER A 160 -11.33 7.62 -1.86
C SER A 160 -10.71 6.23 -1.98
N GLY A 161 -10.50 5.76 -3.21
CA GLY A 161 -9.81 4.51 -3.50
C GLY A 161 -8.37 4.54 -3.01
N LEU A 162 -7.63 5.61 -3.31
CA LEU A 162 -6.25 5.75 -2.84
C LEU A 162 -6.16 5.96 -1.32
N ASP A 163 -7.11 6.66 -0.71
CA ASP A 163 -7.19 6.77 0.76
C ASP A 163 -7.41 5.40 1.43
N ALA A 164 -8.25 4.54 0.84
CA ALA A 164 -8.45 3.17 1.32
C ALA A 164 -7.18 2.30 1.18
N VAL A 165 -6.34 2.56 0.16
CA VAL A 165 -5.02 1.93 0.02
C VAL A 165 -4.11 2.33 1.18
N PHE A 166 -4.05 3.62 1.53
CA PHE A 166 -3.28 4.08 2.69
C PHE A 166 -3.76 3.46 4.01
N GLY A 167 -5.07 3.33 4.20
CA GLY A 167 -5.63 2.64 5.36
C GLY A 167 -5.18 1.17 5.45
N ALA A 168 -5.12 0.46 4.31
CA ALA A 168 -4.64 -0.92 4.26
C ALA A 168 -3.13 -1.03 4.47
N PHE A 169 -2.36 -0.14 3.85
CA PHE A 169 -0.92 -0.03 4.08
C PHE A 169 -0.59 0.21 5.56
N GLY A 170 -1.32 1.12 6.23
CA GLY A 170 -1.16 1.38 7.66
C GLY A 170 -1.42 0.14 8.52
N ARG A 171 -2.45 -0.66 8.21
CA ARG A 171 -2.68 -1.96 8.87
C ARG A 171 -1.54 -2.95 8.64
N CYS A 172 -0.99 -2.99 7.42
CA CYS A 172 0.16 -3.83 7.08
C CYS A 172 1.42 -3.41 7.86
N ALA A 173 1.75 -2.11 7.85
CA ALA A 173 2.86 -1.55 8.61
C ALA A 173 2.73 -1.84 10.12
N GLN A 174 1.52 -1.70 10.67
CA GLN A 174 1.26 -2.02 12.07
C GLN A 174 1.45 -3.51 12.36
N ALA A 175 0.98 -4.40 11.48
CA ALA A 175 1.18 -5.84 11.63
C ALA A 175 2.66 -6.22 11.58
N LEU A 176 3.44 -5.59 10.71
CA LEU A 176 4.89 -5.77 10.61
C LEU A 176 5.63 -5.21 11.84
N TYR A 177 5.22 -4.06 12.37
CA TYR A 177 5.79 -3.49 13.59
C TYR A 177 5.59 -4.39 14.83
N GLN A 178 4.43 -5.04 14.90
CA GLN A 178 4.07 -5.96 15.98
C GLN A 178 4.67 -7.37 15.80
N ALA A 179 5.24 -7.66 14.63
CA ALA A 179 5.67 -8.98 14.24
C ALA A 179 6.87 -9.51 15.03
#